data_AF-A0A6P2PCR8-F1
#
_entry.id   AF-A0A6P2PCR8-F1
#
_cell.length_a   1.000
_cell.length_b   1.000
_cell.length_c   1.000
_cell.angle_alpha   90.00
_cell.angle_beta   90.00
_cell.angle_gamma   90.00
#
_symmetry.space_group_name_H-M   'P 1'
#
loop_
_entity.id
_entity.type
_entity.pdbx_description
1 polymer ?
#
loop_
_entity_poly.entity_id
_entity_poly.type
_entity_poly.pdbx_seq_one_letter_code
_entity_poly.pdbx_strand_id
1 'polypeptide(L)'
;MNSMQAVFLHSGYGATDGWLWSCLRDLDGVTAYDEPLRAMDEPVDRGQYAGAGPGGPPDADVAETLRRDALGTSRAEMAFSANQFEEATPEHAGEIDRFLRTLMAQAFDRGDVPVFRFGESLGRLAWMRRTFPDVVHIVVARNPLAQWQSCCDRLVAQRDGGCIALPFLALACARSVPAVERVIVGLRIDLPDDVPCVGERPADHCIEFFKAHAAYVGPAAAYRAFLGYWLLAMRHATTHADAIFDCDLAIRSHAYLGAAQAWIGSLTGLTPSLRAAHRNHAVRSRTMSCSDDEDVHLAAMEIGRMLVRDGCAPTDALALWASKLAEATLGARADADATTAYGQMCVDQAMRIVDLAAAGSFGSDTALASELSMMRAALGGSAEQESSRRAGPWSRLTSTARSFLAMRR
;
A
#
# COMPACT_ATOMS: atom_id res chain seq x y z
N MET A 1 32.50 -0.62 12.79
CA MET A 1 31.76 -1.87 12.56
C MET A 1 30.29 -1.48 12.56
N ASN A 2 29.57 -1.65 11.44
CA ASN A 2 28.13 -1.41 11.42
C ASN A 2 27.50 -2.39 12.41
N SER A 3 26.82 -1.86 13.42
CA SER A 3 25.97 -2.67 14.30
C SER A 3 24.93 -3.36 13.41
N MET A 4 24.74 -4.67 13.55
CA MET A 4 23.71 -5.40 12.78
C MET A 4 22.34 -4.87 13.22
N GLN A 5 21.66 -4.14 12.34
CA GLN A 5 20.33 -3.57 12.61
C GLN A 5 19.26 -4.51 12.08
N ALA A 6 18.17 -4.68 12.83
CA ALA A 6 16.99 -5.36 12.31
C ALA A 6 16.32 -4.53 11.20
N VAL A 7 15.52 -5.19 10.38
CA VAL A 7 14.77 -4.55 9.29
C VAL A 7 13.28 -4.82 9.45
N PHE A 8 12.47 -3.77 9.50
CA PHE A 8 11.02 -3.86 9.47
C PHE A 8 10.52 -3.40 8.10
N LEU A 9 9.90 -4.34 7.37
CA LEU A 9 9.14 -4.06 6.17
C LEU A 9 7.68 -3.79 6.54
N HIS A 10 7.22 -2.59 6.22
CA HIS A 10 5.86 -2.16 6.45
C HIS A 10 5.11 -2.11 5.12
N SER A 11 4.04 -2.87 5.00
CA SER A 11 3.16 -2.86 3.85
C SER A 11 1.74 -2.52 4.29
N GLY A 12 0.91 -2.08 3.35
CA GLY A 12 -0.53 -1.95 3.58
C GLY A 12 -1.27 -3.16 3.05
N TYR A 13 -2.52 -3.34 3.46
CA TYR A 13 -3.41 -4.40 2.98
C TYR A 13 -3.34 -4.60 1.46
N GLY A 14 -2.97 -5.80 0.99
CA GLY A 14 -2.97 -6.13 -0.44
C GLY A 14 -1.78 -5.56 -1.24
N ALA A 15 -0.82 -4.90 -0.58
CA ALA A 15 0.46 -4.61 -1.23
C ALA A 15 1.17 -5.96 -1.43
N THR A 16 1.69 -6.22 -2.62
CA THR A 16 2.46 -7.43 -2.95
C THR A 16 3.86 -7.36 -2.32
N ASP A 17 3.88 -7.28 -1.00
CA ASP A 17 5.07 -7.19 -0.15
C ASP A 17 5.86 -8.49 -0.08
N GLY A 18 5.23 -9.61 -0.43
CA GLY A 18 5.85 -10.93 -0.45
C GLY A 18 7.05 -11.02 -1.39
N TRP A 19 7.12 -10.20 -2.47
CA TRP A 19 8.26 -10.27 -3.39
C TRP A 19 9.53 -9.67 -2.79
N LEU A 20 9.50 -8.41 -2.32
CA LEU A 20 10.68 -7.79 -1.71
C LEU A 20 11.10 -8.56 -0.45
N TRP A 21 10.13 -8.97 0.35
CA TRP A 21 10.37 -9.80 1.52
C TRP A 21 11.02 -11.14 1.14
N SER A 22 10.54 -11.82 0.09
CA SER A 22 11.18 -13.06 -0.38
C SER A 22 12.62 -12.82 -0.83
N CYS A 23 12.90 -11.71 -1.51
CA CYS A 23 14.26 -11.35 -1.91
C CYS A 23 15.21 -11.16 -0.73
N LEU A 24 14.71 -10.69 0.43
CA LEU A 24 15.50 -10.59 1.66
C LEU A 24 15.58 -11.92 2.41
N ARG A 25 14.47 -12.65 2.49
CA ARG A 25 14.39 -13.96 3.16
C ARG A 25 15.35 -14.98 2.56
N ASP A 26 15.54 -14.94 1.24
CA ASP A 26 16.39 -15.90 0.53
C ASP A 26 17.90 -15.57 0.62
N LEU A 27 18.29 -14.57 1.44
CA LEU A 27 19.70 -14.24 1.68
C LEU A 27 20.30 -15.11 2.80
N ASP A 28 21.57 -15.48 2.63
CA ASP A 28 22.36 -16.09 3.70
C ASP A 28 22.54 -15.09 4.86
N GLY A 29 22.47 -15.57 6.09
CA GLY A 29 22.61 -14.72 7.29
C GLY A 29 21.38 -13.85 7.58
N VAL A 30 20.20 -14.21 7.07
CA VAL A 30 18.93 -13.55 7.38
C VAL A 30 17.99 -14.54 8.08
N THR A 31 17.43 -14.13 9.22
CA THR A 31 16.24 -14.77 9.78
C THR A 31 15.02 -13.90 9.42
N ALA A 32 14.09 -14.43 8.64
CA ALA A 32 12.89 -13.69 8.24
C ALA A 32 11.64 -14.11 9.03
N TYR A 33 10.85 -13.13 9.45
CA TYR A 33 9.59 -13.30 10.17
C TYR A 33 8.44 -12.71 9.36
N ASP A 34 7.40 -13.50 9.13
CA ASP A 34 6.22 -13.10 8.37
C ASP A 34 5.03 -12.86 9.29
N GLU A 35 4.47 -11.64 9.27
CA GLU A 35 3.34 -11.21 10.10
C GLU A 35 3.46 -11.70 11.56
N PRO A 36 4.57 -11.39 12.26
CA PRO A 36 4.90 -12.02 13.54
C PRO A 36 3.81 -11.82 14.60
N LEU A 37 3.04 -10.73 14.52
CA LEU A 37 1.97 -10.43 15.47
C LEU A 37 0.80 -11.42 15.38
N ARG A 38 0.58 -12.07 14.22
CA ARG A 38 -0.41 -13.15 14.07
C ARG A 38 -0.04 -14.39 14.88
N ALA A 39 1.26 -14.64 15.00
CA ALA A 39 1.78 -15.79 15.72
C ALA A 39 1.71 -15.64 17.25
N MET A 40 1.31 -14.48 17.78
CA MET A 40 1.12 -14.30 19.21
C MET A 40 -0.05 -15.15 19.77
N ASP A 41 -1.02 -15.56 18.94
CA ASP A 41 -2.31 -16.08 19.46
C ASP A 41 -2.85 -17.37 18.80
N GLU A 42 -2.27 -17.89 17.71
CA GLU A 42 -2.76 -19.12 17.06
C GLU A 42 -2.13 -20.42 17.61
N PRO A 43 -2.91 -21.50 17.85
CA PRO A 43 -2.37 -22.85 17.93
C PRO A 43 -1.94 -23.28 16.53
N VAL A 44 -0.75 -22.86 16.12
CA VAL A 44 -0.21 -23.15 14.79
C VAL A 44 -0.05 -24.66 14.62
N ASP A 45 -0.74 -25.22 13.62
CA ASP A 45 -0.42 -26.53 13.09
C ASP A 45 0.97 -26.45 12.43
N ARG A 46 1.95 -27.16 13.00
CA ARG A 46 3.34 -27.18 12.52
C ARG A 46 3.45 -27.52 11.03
N GLY A 47 2.43 -28.14 10.43
CA GLY A 47 2.36 -28.45 9.01
C GLY A 47 2.13 -27.26 8.08
N GLN A 48 1.48 -26.17 8.52
CA GLN A 48 1.16 -25.01 7.65
C GLN A 48 2.33 -24.05 7.44
N TYR A 49 3.29 -24.00 8.38
CA TYR A 49 4.53 -23.22 8.24
C TYR A 49 5.67 -23.99 7.57
N ALA A 50 5.50 -25.29 7.31
CA ALA A 50 6.51 -26.15 6.66
C ALA A 50 6.69 -25.88 5.15
N GLY A 51 6.00 -24.88 4.58
CA GLY A 51 6.15 -24.46 3.19
C GLY A 51 7.27 -23.43 2.94
N ALA A 52 7.87 -22.87 3.98
CA ALA A 52 8.98 -21.91 3.85
C ALA A 52 10.33 -22.65 3.88
N GLY A 53 11.28 -22.19 3.05
CA GLY A 53 12.66 -22.71 2.97
C GLY A 53 13.44 -22.64 4.31
N PRO A 54 14.77 -22.84 4.31
CA PRO A 54 15.55 -23.32 5.46
C PRO A 54 15.70 -22.28 6.59
N GLY A 55 14.60 -21.94 7.25
CA GLY A 55 14.49 -21.32 8.55
C GLY A 55 13.53 -22.20 9.31
N GLY A 56 14.07 -23.15 10.07
CA GLY A 56 13.26 -24.06 10.88
C GLY A 56 12.31 -23.30 11.82
N PRO A 57 11.29 -23.99 12.35
CA PRO A 57 10.38 -23.38 13.31
C PRO A 57 11.18 -22.73 14.46
N PRO A 58 10.68 -21.63 15.04
CA PRO A 58 11.32 -21.04 16.21
C PRO A 58 11.57 -22.10 17.27
N ASP A 59 12.67 -21.96 18.00
CA ASP A 59 13.06 -22.89 19.05
C ASP A 59 11.85 -23.17 19.96
N ALA A 60 11.67 -24.43 20.36
CA ALA A 60 10.40 -24.90 20.94
C ALA A 60 9.95 -24.04 22.14
N ASP A 61 10.91 -23.45 22.85
CA ASP A 61 10.75 -22.58 24.02
C ASP A 61 10.07 -21.23 23.72
N VAL A 62 10.25 -20.66 22.52
CA VAL A 62 9.64 -19.38 22.11
C VAL A 62 8.17 -19.57 21.83
N ALA A 63 7.85 -20.62 21.07
CA ALA A 63 6.49 -21.00 20.79
C ALA A 63 5.77 -21.49 22.06
N GLU A 64 6.46 -22.09 23.04
CA GLU A 64 5.89 -22.48 24.34
C GLU A 64 5.67 -21.29 25.29
N THR A 65 6.56 -20.30 25.28
CA THR A 65 6.45 -19.09 26.09
C THR A 65 5.30 -18.19 25.61
N LEU A 66 5.02 -18.18 24.30
CA LEU A 66 3.91 -17.44 23.68
C LEU A 66 2.57 -18.18 23.81
N ARG A 67 2.59 -19.51 23.95
CA ARG A 67 1.40 -20.37 24.06
C ARG A 67 0.57 -20.21 25.34
N ARG A 68 0.98 -19.38 26.30
CA ARG A 68 0.35 -19.38 27.63
C ARG A 68 -1.00 -18.68 27.72
N ASP A 69 -1.43 -17.91 26.73
CA ASP A 69 -2.78 -17.35 26.71
C ASP A 69 -3.50 -17.72 25.40
N ALA A 70 -4.54 -18.54 25.52
CA ALA A 70 -5.28 -19.13 24.42
C ALA A 70 -6.46 -18.27 23.97
N LEU A 71 -6.70 -18.20 22.65
CA LEU A 71 -7.98 -18.25 21.92
C LEU A 71 -7.92 -17.34 20.66
N GLY A 72 -8.35 -17.92 19.52
CA GLY A 72 -8.62 -17.34 18.17
C GLY A 72 -8.53 -15.82 17.94
N THR A 73 -8.01 -15.44 16.78
CA THR A 73 -7.85 -14.06 16.27
C THR A 73 -7.58 -13.00 17.34
N SER A 74 -6.29 -12.88 17.64
CA SER A 74 -5.56 -11.82 18.30
C SER A 74 -6.29 -10.52 18.67
N ARG A 75 -6.71 -10.42 19.94
CA ARG A 75 -7.13 -9.13 20.53
C ARG A 75 -6.04 -8.06 20.40
N ALA A 76 -4.76 -8.44 20.49
CA ALA A 76 -3.63 -7.51 20.39
C ALA A 76 -3.38 -7.02 18.97
N GLU A 77 -3.33 -7.89 17.95
CA GLU A 77 -3.23 -7.53 16.53
C GLU A 77 -4.44 -6.68 16.13
N MET A 78 -5.64 -7.04 16.56
CA MET A 78 -6.83 -6.28 16.21
C MET A 78 -6.91 -4.92 16.90
N ALA A 79 -6.52 -4.81 18.17
CA ALA A 79 -6.38 -3.50 18.82
C ALA A 79 -5.25 -2.67 18.21
N PHE A 80 -4.19 -3.33 17.73
CA PHE A 80 -3.08 -2.70 17.01
C PHE A 80 -3.55 -2.14 15.65
N SER A 81 -4.27 -2.95 14.87
CA SER A 81 -4.79 -2.64 13.53
C SER A 81 -6.02 -1.72 13.53
N ALA A 82 -6.88 -1.75 14.55
CA ALA A 82 -8.07 -0.90 14.58
C ALA A 82 -7.75 0.57 14.89
N ASN A 83 -6.74 0.84 15.71
CA ASN A 83 -6.43 2.18 16.21
C ASN A 83 -5.28 2.85 15.43
N GLN A 84 -5.25 2.62 14.12
CA GLN A 84 -4.09 2.85 13.29
C GLN A 84 -3.63 4.31 13.17
N PHE A 85 -4.47 5.33 13.37
CA PHE A 85 -4.07 6.73 13.07
C PHE A 85 -3.89 7.62 14.29
N GLU A 86 -3.95 7.05 15.48
CA GLU A 86 -3.59 7.75 16.70
C GLU A 86 -2.08 7.61 16.95
N GLU A 87 -1.43 8.73 17.28
CA GLU A 87 -0.05 8.70 17.79
C GLU A 87 0.04 8.07 19.19
N ALA A 88 -1.08 7.62 19.75
CA ALA A 88 -1.15 6.95 21.03
C ALA A 88 -0.41 5.61 21.02
N THR A 89 0.11 5.23 22.18
CA THR A 89 0.67 3.90 22.43
C THR A 89 -0.42 2.84 22.22
N PRO A 90 -0.20 1.81 21.38
CA PRO A 90 -1.16 0.73 21.20
C PRO A 90 -1.52 0.01 22.51
N GLU A 91 -2.74 -0.53 22.57
CA GLU A 91 -3.07 -1.56 23.56
C GLU A 91 -2.07 -2.72 23.38
N HIS A 92 -1.57 -3.30 24.47
CA HIS A 92 -0.53 -4.34 24.47
C HIS A 92 0.87 -3.92 23.95
N ALA A 93 1.16 -2.63 23.81
CA ALA A 93 2.47 -2.15 23.31
C ALA A 93 3.70 -2.78 24.01
N GLY A 94 3.64 -3.00 25.33
CA GLY A 94 4.74 -3.61 26.08
C GLY A 94 4.93 -5.11 25.81
N GLU A 95 3.86 -5.82 25.44
CA GLU A 95 3.94 -7.23 25.03
C GLU A 95 4.49 -7.34 23.61
N ILE A 96 4.02 -6.48 22.70
CA ILE A 96 4.51 -6.40 21.32
C ILE A 96 6.01 -6.05 21.30
N ASP A 97 6.44 -5.04 22.07
CA ASP A 97 7.85 -4.64 22.19
C ASP A 97 8.72 -5.81 22.67
N ARG A 98 8.33 -6.44 23.78
CA ARG A 98 9.07 -7.59 24.33
C ARG A 98 9.17 -8.73 23.32
N PHE A 99 8.06 -9.08 22.68
CA PHE A 99 8.00 -10.18 21.72
C PHE A 99 8.92 -9.94 20.52
N LEU A 100 8.83 -8.78 19.87
CA LEU A 100 9.68 -8.46 18.71
C LEU A 100 11.16 -8.41 19.10
N ARG A 101 11.50 -7.84 20.26
CA ARG A 101 12.89 -7.83 20.76
C ARG A 101 13.43 -9.22 21.06
N THR A 102 12.60 -10.13 21.58
CA THR A 102 13.00 -11.53 21.77
C THR A 102 13.32 -12.21 20.45
N LEU A 103 12.50 -12.01 19.41
CA LEU A 103 12.78 -12.55 18.07
C LEU A 103 14.07 -11.96 17.49
N MET A 104 14.28 -10.64 17.65
CA MET A 104 15.51 -9.98 17.22
C MET A 104 16.75 -10.56 17.91
N ALA A 105 16.72 -10.69 19.24
CA ALA A 105 17.84 -11.22 20.02
C ALA A 105 18.24 -12.62 19.56
N GLN A 106 17.26 -13.49 19.30
CA GLN A 106 17.51 -14.86 18.82
C GLN A 106 18.16 -14.91 17.44
N ALA A 107 17.77 -14.03 16.51
CA ALA A 107 18.43 -13.94 15.22
C ALA A 107 19.88 -13.47 15.38
N PHE A 108 20.10 -12.45 16.19
CA PHE A 108 21.45 -11.94 16.46
C PHE A 108 22.35 -12.98 17.15
N ASP A 109 21.82 -13.78 18.07
CA ASP A 109 22.56 -14.87 18.72
C ASP A 109 23.04 -15.94 17.73
N ARG A 110 22.33 -16.10 16.59
CA ARG A 110 22.76 -16.96 15.47
C ARG A 110 23.69 -16.28 14.48
N GLY A 111 23.95 -14.98 14.65
CA GLY A 111 24.71 -14.17 13.71
C GLY A 111 23.92 -13.72 12.48
N ASP A 112 22.59 -13.83 12.53
CA ASP A 112 21.69 -13.45 11.44
C ASP A 112 21.13 -12.04 11.64
N VAL A 113 20.79 -11.37 10.53
CA VAL A 113 20.01 -10.13 10.50
C VAL A 113 18.52 -10.48 10.54
N PRO A 114 17.75 -10.05 11.55
CA PRO A 114 16.32 -10.28 11.58
C PRO A 114 15.57 -9.33 10.65
N VAL A 115 14.71 -9.88 9.80
CA VAL A 115 13.87 -9.15 8.83
C VAL A 115 12.39 -9.48 9.08
N PHE A 116 11.58 -8.48 9.38
CA PHE A 116 10.16 -8.64 9.70
C PHE A 116 9.28 -8.06 8.61
N ARG A 117 8.18 -8.71 8.27
CA ARG A 117 7.12 -8.18 7.41
C ARG A 117 5.85 -7.93 8.21
N PHE A 118 5.28 -6.74 8.07
CA PHE A 118 4.05 -6.33 8.72
C PHE A 118 3.06 -5.72 7.72
N GLY A 119 1.91 -6.36 7.52
CA GLY A 119 0.85 -5.90 6.62
C GLY A 119 -0.12 -4.87 7.20
N GLU A 120 -0.08 -4.69 8.53
CA GLU A 120 -1.07 -3.90 9.27
C GLU A 120 -0.44 -2.84 10.19
N SER A 121 0.79 -2.43 9.86
CA SER A 121 1.61 -1.57 10.73
C SER A 121 1.76 -0.12 10.25
N LEU A 122 1.32 0.21 9.03
CA LEU A 122 1.57 1.53 8.45
C LEU A 122 0.95 2.67 9.25
N GLY A 123 -0.28 2.51 9.76
CA GLY A 123 -0.85 3.49 10.67
C GLY A 123 -0.02 3.64 11.95
N ARG A 124 0.51 2.54 12.47
CA ARG A 124 1.31 2.51 13.71
C ARG A 124 2.78 2.85 13.51
N LEU A 125 3.20 3.30 12.33
CA LEU A 125 4.60 3.53 12.03
C LEU A 125 5.24 4.58 12.94
N ALA A 126 4.49 5.60 13.35
CA ALA A 126 4.95 6.60 14.33
C ALA A 126 5.37 5.95 15.66
N TRP A 127 4.54 5.03 16.18
CA TRP A 127 4.84 4.30 17.41
C TRP A 127 6.00 3.32 17.18
N MET A 128 5.98 2.55 16.08
CA MET A 128 7.05 1.60 15.74
C MET A 128 8.41 2.32 15.70
N ARG A 129 8.49 3.49 15.05
CA ARG A 129 9.75 4.25 14.94
C ARG A 129 10.28 4.74 16.30
N ARG A 130 9.38 5.16 17.20
CA ARG A 130 9.76 5.59 18.56
C ARG A 130 10.18 4.42 19.45
N THR A 131 9.51 3.28 19.33
CA THR A 131 9.78 2.07 20.13
C THR A 131 11.03 1.34 19.66
N PHE A 132 11.31 1.34 18.36
CA PHE A 132 12.43 0.64 17.73
C PHE A 132 13.37 1.60 16.97
N PRO A 133 14.00 2.57 17.66
CA PRO A 133 14.79 3.60 16.99
C PRO A 133 16.06 3.05 16.30
N ASP A 134 16.52 1.88 16.72
CA ASP A 134 17.69 1.15 16.23
C ASP A 134 17.41 0.24 15.02
N VAL A 135 16.13 0.11 14.64
CA VAL A 135 15.66 -0.71 13.52
C VAL A 135 15.51 0.14 12.26
N VAL A 136 15.78 -0.48 11.10
CA VAL A 136 15.54 0.14 9.80
C VAL A 136 14.10 -0.11 9.38
N HIS A 137 13.33 0.96 9.17
CA HIS A 137 11.94 0.91 8.74
C HIS A 137 11.82 1.20 7.24
N ILE A 138 11.44 0.19 6.46
CA ILE A 138 11.23 0.33 5.01
C ILE A 138 9.74 0.15 4.72
N VAL A 139 9.11 1.15 4.11
CA VAL A 139 7.73 1.06 3.66
C VAL A 139 7.69 0.55 2.22
N VAL A 140 6.84 -0.43 1.94
CA VAL A 140 6.58 -0.93 0.59
C VAL A 140 5.35 -0.23 0.03
N ALA A 141 5.57 0.72 -0.87
CA ALA A 141 4.51 1.51 -1.51
C ALA A 141 4.07 0.89 -2.83
N ARG A 142 2.76 0.88 -3.05
CA ARG A 142 2.13 0.48 -4.30
C ARG A 142 0.99 1.44 -4.61
N ASN A 143 0.68 1.62 -5.89
CA ASN A 143 -0.47 2.40 -6.29
C ASN A 143 -1.76 1.82 -5.67
N PRO A 144 -2.65 2.67 -5.14
CA PRO A 144 -3.78 2.23 -4.32
C PRO A 144 -4.77 1.35 -5.10
N LEU A 145 -4.91 1.56 -6.40
CA LEU A 145 -5.86 0.80 -7.22
C LEU A 145 -5.40 -0.66 -7.43
N ALA A 146 -4.13 -0.88 -7.75
CA ALA A 146 -3.58 -2.23 -7.87
C ALA A 146 -3.54 -2.96 -6.51
N GLN A 147 -3.37 -2.21 -5.43
CA GLN A 147 -3.45 -2.72 -4.07
C GLN A 147 -4.89 -3.16 -3.72
N TRP A 148 -5.88 -2.31 -4.00
CA TRP A 148 -7.30 -2.63 -3.86
C TRP A 148 -7.73 -3.85 -4.67
N GLN A 149 -7.27 -3.97 -5.91
CA GLN A 149 -7.54 -5.15 -6.74
C GLN A 149 -7.01 -6.43 -6.11
N SER A 150 -5.83 -6.38 -5.50
CA SER A 150 -5.31 -7.54 -4.78
C SER A 150 -6.17 -7.93 -3.58
N CYS A 151 -6.83 -6.96 -2.93
CA CYS A 151 -7.81 -7.21 -1.89
C CYS A 151 -9.06 -7.91 -2.46
N CYS A 152 -9.59 -7.40 -3.57
CA CYS A 152 -10.73 -8.00 -4.27
C CYS A 152 -10.43 -9.43 -4.76
N ASP A 153 -9.25 -9.67 -5.31
CA ASP A 153 -8.83 -11.00 -5.78
C ASP A 153 -8.75 -12.00 -4.61
N ARG A 154 -8.25 -11.57 -3.45
CA ARG A 154 -8.24 -12.39 -2.22
C ARG A 154 -9.66 -12.69 -1.74
N LEU A 155 -10.55 -11.71 -1.76
CA LEU A 155 -11.95 -11.93 -1.42
C LEU A 155 -12.57 -12.99 -2.32
N VAL A 156 -12.32 -12.94 -3.64
CA VAL A 156 -12.87 -13.92 -4.59
C VAL A 156 -12.22 -15.29 -4.43
N ALA A 157 -10.89 -15.36 -4.39
CA ALA A 157 -10.15 -16.62 -4.42
C ALA A 157 -10.12 -17.34 -3.07
N GLN A 158 -10.05 -16.60 -1.97
CA GLN A 158 -9.82 -17.13 -0.62
C GLN A 158 -11.00 -16.88 0.33
N ARG A 159 -12.03 -16.15 -0.11
CA ARG A 159 -13.16 -15.70 0.74
C ARG A 159 -12.72 -14.87 1.94
N ASP A 160 -11.55 -14.24 1.82
CA ASP A 160 -10.99 -13.38 2.85
C ASP A 160 -11.36 -11.92 2.58
N GLY A 161 -12.38 -11.44 3.30
CA GLY A 161 -12.82 -10.05 3.26
C GLY A 161 -12.13 -9.11 4.26
N GLY A 162 -11.13 -9.57 5.01
CA GLY A 162 -10.47 -8.76 6.05
C GLY A 162 -9.87 -7.47 5.48
N CYS A 163 -9.18 -7.58 4.34
CA CYS A 163 -8.59 -6.46 3.62
C CYS A 163 -9.59 -5.43 3.06
N ILE A 164 -10.88 -5.78 2.99
CA ILE A 164 -11.97 -4.88 2.62
C ILE A 164 -12.59 -4.22 3.86
N ALA A 165 -12.71 -4.98 4.95
CA ALA A 165 -13.34 -4.52 6.19
C ALA A 165 -12.42 -3.63 7.05
N LEU A 166 -11.13 -3.93 7.11
CA LEU A 166 -10.18 -3.25 7.98
C LEU A 166 -10.02 -1.74 7.70
N PRO A 167 -10.03 -1.25 6.44
CA PRO A 167 -10.07 0.19 6.17
C PRO A 167 -11.26 0.90 6.83
N PHE A 168 -12.46 0.31 6.77
CA PHE A 168 -13.63 0.89 7.44
C PHE A 168 -13.47 0.89 8.96
N LEU A 169 -13.00 -0.22 9.53
CA LEU A 169 -12.75 -0.33 10.97
C LEU A 169 -11.74 0.72 11.46
N ALA A 170 -10.62 0.88 10.75
CA ALA A 170 -9.58 1.84 11.09
C ALA A 170 -10.08 3.29 11.03
N LEU A 171 -10.86 3.63 10.00
CA LEU A 171 -11.46 4.97 9.85
C LEU A 171 -12.53 5.23 10.91
N ALA A 172 -13.33 4.23 11.24
CA ALA A 172 -14.36 4.31 12.27
C ALA A 172 -13.75 4.56 13.66
N CYS A 173 -12.73 3.78 14.04
CA CYS A 173 -12.07 3.93 15.34
C CYS A 173 -11.36 5.29 15.47
N ALA A 174 -10.78 5.80 14.36
CA ALA A 174 -10.06 7.06 14.35
C ALA A 174 -10.92 8.27 13.93
N ARG A 175 -12.26 8.16 13.95
CA ARG A 175 -13.21 9.23 13.54
C ARG A 175 -12.94 10.58 14.20
N SER A 176 -12.45 10.58 15.45
CA SER A 176 -12.16 11.78 16.23
C SER A 176 -10.84 12.47 15.83
N VAL A 177 -9.99 11.82 15.03
CA VAL A 177 -8.72 12.38 14.57
C VAL A 177 -9.00 13.38 13.44
N PRO A 178 -8.57 14.66 13.54
CA PRO A 178 -8.95 15.70 12.57
C PRO A 178 -8.55 15.43 11.12
N ALA A 179 -7.47 14.68 10.88
CA ALA A 179 -7.07 14.28 9.53
C ALA A 179 -8.02 13.21 8.96
N VAL A 180 -8.48 12.28 9.81
CA VAL A 180 -9.39 11.19 9.45
C VAL A 180 -10.77 11.74 9.14
N GLU A 181 -11.29 12.65 9.96
CA GLU A 181 -12.57 13.34 9.72
C GLU A 181 -12.58 14.03 8.35
N ARG A 182 -11.54 14.81 8.03
CA ARG A 182 -11.40 15.47 6.73
C ARG A 182 -11.41 14.49 5.56
N VAL A 183 -10.74 13.35 5.71
CA VAL A 183 -10.70 12.29 4.69
C VAL A 183 -12.08 11.65 4.52
N ILE A 184 -12.77 11.32 5.61
CA ILE A 184 -14.13 10.78 5.58
C ILE A 184 -15.09 11.72 4.86
N VAL A 185 -15.10 12.99 5.24
CA VAL A 185 -15.98 14.01 4.63
C VAL A 185 -15.60 14.26 3.17
N GLY A 186 -14.32 14.46 2.88
CA GLY A 186 -13.85 14.82 1.55
C GLY A 186 -14.04 13.71 0.52
N LEU A 187 -13.78 12.45 0.90
CA LEU A 187 -13.98 11.29 0.01
C LEU A 187 -15.42 10.77 0.05
N ARG A 188 -16.30 11.35 0.88
CA ARG A 188 -17.69 10.92 1.07
C ARG A 188 -17.76 9.44 1.46
N ILE A 189 -16.96 9.07 2.45
CA ILE A 189 -16.89 7.69 2.96
C ILE A 189 -18.13 7.44 3.81
N ASP A 190 -18.93 6.44 3.41
CA ASP A 190 -20.11 6.02 4.17
C ASP A 190 -19.68 5.12 5.33
N LEU A 191 -19.69 5.68 6.54
CA LEU A 191 -19.40 4.98 7.79
C LEU A 191 -20.67 4.95 8.65
N PRO A 192 -21.03 3.79 9.20
CA PRO A 192 -22.16 3.69 10.12
C PRO A 192 -21.86 4.46 11.41
N ASP A 193 -22.87 5.11 11.98
CA ASP A 193 -22.71 5.89 13.21
C ASP A 193 -22.59 5.02 14.45
N ASP A 194 -23.29 3.88 14.48
CA ASP A 194 -23.28 2.91 15.57
C ASP A 194 -22.26 1.80 15.28
N VAL A 195 -20.99 2.12 15.42
CA VAL A 195 -19.90 1.14 15.28
C VAL A 195 -19.81 0.33 16.58
N PRO A 196 -19.74 -1.01 16.52
CA PRO A 196 -19.42 -1.79 17.71
C PRO A 196 -18.08 -1.32 18.29
N CYS A 197 -18.09 -0.82 19.53
CA CYS A 197 -16.87 -0.33 20.17
C CYS A 197 -15.82 -1.44 20.25
N VAL A 198 -14.65 -1.19 19.67
CA VAL A 198 -13.48 -2.06 19.81
C VAL A 198 -13.10 -2.07 21.29
N GLY A 199 -13.32 -3.21 21.96
CA GLY A 199 -13.15 -3.36 23.41
C GLY A 199 -14.37 -3.98 24.12
N GLU A 200 -15.59 -3.80 23.58
CA GLU A 200 -16.81 -4.40 24.17
C GLU A 200 -17.21 -5.72 23.51
N ARG A 201 -16.76 -5.95 22.26
CA ARG A 201 -17.04 -7.17 21.49
C ARG A 201 -15.76 -7.78 20.93
N PRO A 202 -15.75 -9.11 20.67
CA PRO A 202 -14.63 -9.76 20.00
C PRO A 202 -14.31 -9.10 18.66
N ALA A 203 -13.04 -9.01 18.32
CA ALA A 203 -12.57 -8.34 17.12
C ALA A 203 -13.17 -8.91 15.82
N ASP A 204 -13.39 -10.24 15.78
CA ASP A 204 -14.08 -10.93 14.69
C ASP A 204 -15.47 -10.35 14.41
N HIS A 205 -16.19 -9.90 15.45
CA HIS A 205 -17.50 -9.30 15.28
C HIS A 205 -17.45 -7.95 14.56
N CYS A 206 -16.42 -7.15 14.81
CA CYS A 206 -16.23 -5.87 14.14
C CYS A 206 -15.85 -6.07 12.67
N ILE A 207 -14.99 -7.06 12.38
CA ILE A 207 -14.63 -7.43 11.00
C ILE A 207 -15.87 -7.90 10.23
N GLU A 208 -16.65 -8.83 10.78
CA GLU A 208 -17.85 -9.35 10.10
C GLU A 208 -18.89 -8.25 9.87
N PHE A 209 -19.05 -7.33 10.82
CA PHE A 209 -19.90 -6.15 10.64
C PHE A 209 -19.44 -5.30 9.45
N PHE A 210 -18.15 -4.98 9.34
CA PHE A 210 -17.65 -4.17 8.23
C PHE A 210 -17.56 -4.91 6.90
N LYS A 211 -17.44 -6.25 6.90
CA LYS A 211 -17.64 -7.07 5.69
C LYS A 211 -19.06 -6.92 5.16
N ALA A 212 -20.06 -7.02 6.04
CA ALA A 212 -21.46 -6.83 5.67
C ALA A 212 -21.74 -5.39 5.20
N HIS A 213 -21.17 -4.38 5.88
CA HIS A 213 -21.27 -2.98 5.47
C HIS A 213 -20.68 -2.74 4.08
N ALA A 214 -19.46 -3.24 3.82
CA ALA A 214 -18.82 -3.11 2.52
C ALA A 214 -19.64 -3.74 1.38
N ALA A 215 -20.29 -4.88 1.64
CA ALA A 215 -21.21 -5.51 0.69
C ALA A 215 -22.48 -4.67 0.45
N TYR A 216 -22.98 -3.98 1.48
CA TYR A 216 -24.15 -3.10 1.39
C TYR A 216 -23.86 -1.82 0.58
N VAL A 217 -22.76 -1.13 0.87
CA VAL A 217 -22.41 0.14 0.18
C VAL A 217 -21.84 -0.05 -1.22
N GLY A 218 -21.39 -1.27 -1.53
CA GLY A 218 -20.87 -1.66 -2.83
C GLY A 218 -19.41 -1.25 -3.08
N PRO A 219 -18.82 -1.72 -4.19
CA PRO A 219 -17.38 -1.69 -4.43
C PRO A 219 -16.81 -0.27 -4.58
N ALA A 220 -17.55 0.67 -5.18
CA ALA A 220 -17.10 2.05 -5.33
C ALA A 220 -16.99 2.79 -3.99
N ALA A 221 -17.96 2.60 -3.09
CA ALA A 221 -17.92 3.17 -1.74
C ALA A 221 -16.86 2.49 -0.88
N ALA A 222 -16.69 1.17 -1.01
CA ALA A 222 -15.62 0.45 -0.34
C ALA A 222 -14.22 0.90 -0.81
N TYR A 223 -14.06 1.20 -2.11
CA TYR A 223 -12.80 1.77 -2.61
C TYR A 223 -12.51 3.16 -2.03
N ARG A 224 -13.52 4.02 -1.84
CA ARG A 224 -13.35 5.32 -1.15
C ARG A 224 -12.82 5.13 0.27
N ALA A 225 -13.37 4.17 1.02
CA ALA A 225 -12.88 3.83 2.35
C ALA A 225 -11.44 3.34 2.32
N PHE A 226 -11.13 2.40 1.41
CA PHE A 226 -9.77 1.91 1.20
C PHE A 226 -8.80 3.05 0.85
N LEU A 227 -9.18 3.95 -0.06
CA LEU A 227 -8.33 5.04 -0.50
C LEU A 227 -8.12 6.07 0.63
N GLY A 228 -9.14 6.36 1.42
CA GLY A 228 -9.03 7.22 2.59
C GLY A 228 -8.04 6.67 3.60
N TYR A 229 -8.18 5.39 3.94
CA TYR A 229 -7.22 4.67 4.77
C TYR A 229 -5.80 4.72 4.17
N TRP A 230 -5.66 4.49 2.87
CA TRP A 230 -4.37 4.47 2.17
C TRP A 230 -3.67 5.84 2.23
N LEU A 231 -4.39 6.95 2.02
CA LEU A 231 -3.83 8.30 2.14
C LEU A 231 -3.24 8.52 3.55
N LEU A 232 -4.03 8.21 4.57
CA LEU A 232 -3.63 8.37 5.97
C LEU A 232 -2.44 7.47 6.34
N ALA A 233 -2.41 6.24 5.86
CA ALA A 233 -1.29 5.31 6.07
C ALA A 233 0.00 5.82 5.38
N MET A 234 -0.10 6.27 4.13
CA MET A 234 1.06 6.76 3.37
C MET A 234 1.57 8.12 3.88
N ARG A 235 0.74 8.91 4.57
CA ARG A 235 1.20 10.07 5.35
C ARG A 235 2.30 9.66 6.33
N HIS A 236 2.05 8.62 7.12
CA HIS A 236 2.99 8.13 8.13
C HIS A 236 4.26 7.57 7.49
N ALA A 237 4.15 6.92 6.34
CA ALA A 237 5.31 6.43 5.59
C ALA A 237 6.34 7.53 5.31
N THR A 238 5.89 8.68 4.80
CA THR A 238 6.80 9.82 4.48
C THR A 238 7.37 10.52 5.72
N THR A 239 6.79 10.31 6.90
CA THR A 239 7.22 10.98 8.13
C THR A 239 8.13 10.11 8.99
N HIS A 240 7.93 8.79 8.95
CA HIS A 240 8.50 7.87 9.95
C HIS A 240 9.31 6.71 9.37
N ALA A 241 9.25 6.46 8.06
CA ALA A 241 10.09 5.44 7.42
C ALA A 241 11.50 5.97 7.19
N ASP A 242 12.51 5.09 7.24
CA ASP A 242 13.86 5.41 6.79
C ASP A 242 13.96 5.35 5.26
N ALA A 243 13.11 4.55 4.61
CA ALA A 243 13.00 4.51 3.14
C ALA A 243 11.62 4.04 2.67
N ILE A 244 11.27 4.40 1.44
CA ILE A 244 10.07 3.92 0.74
C ILE A 244 10.52 3.15 -0.50
N PHE A 245 10.21 1.85 -0.52
CA PHE A 245 10.37 0.98 -1.67
C PHE A 245 9.11 1.04 -2.54
N ASP A 246 9.26 1.54 -3.76
CA ASP A 246 8.20 1.71 -4.72
C ASP A 246 8.11 0.47 -5.63
N CYS A 247 7.06 -0.33 -5.44
CA CYS A 247 6.84 -1.53 -6.24
C CYS A 247 6.56 -1.23 -7.71
N ASP A 248 5.86 -0.15 -8.02
CA ASP A 248 5.47 0.18 -9.38
C ASP A 248 6.67 0.66 -10.20
N LEU A 249 7.57 1.43 -9.58
CA LEU A 249 8.87 1.80 -10.15
C LEU A 249 9.79 0.58 -10.27
N ALA A 250 9.85 -0.28 -9.26
CA ALA A 250 10.67 -1.49 -9.28
C ALA A 250 10.35 -2.41 -10.47
N ILE A 251 9.09 -2.47 -10.86
CA ILE A 251 8.64 -3.28 -12.00
C ILE A 251 9.03 -2.66 -13.36
N ARG A 252 9.13 -1.33 -13.46
CA ARG A 252 9.31 -0.63 -14.76
C ARG A 252 10.68 0.01 -14.97
N SER A 253 11.48 0.19 -13.93
CA SER A 253 12.71 0.98 -13.96
C SER A 253 13.91 0.20 -13.43
N HIS A 254 14.78 -0.25 -14.34
CA HIS A 254 16.07 -0.85 -14.00
C HIS A 254 16.97 0.11 -13.21
N ALA A 255 16.94 1.41 -13.55
CA ALA A 255 17.70 2.43 -12.82
C ALA A 255 17.23 2.54 -11.37
N TYR A 256 15.90 2.53 -11.15
CA TYR A 256 15.34 2.51 -9.81
C TYR A 256 15.76 1.26 -9.04
N LEU A 257 15.68 0.06 -9.64
CA LEU A 257 16.13 -1.17 -8.98
C LEU A 257 17.60 -1.12 -8.57
N GLY A 258 18.48 -0.62 -9.43
CA GLY A 258 19.90 -0.46 -9.11
C GLY A 258 20.12 0.49 -7.93
N ALA A 259 19.43 1.63 -7.93
CA ALA A 259 19.44 2.56 -6.81
C ALA A 259 18.86 1.93 -5.53
N ALA A 260 17.78 1.15 -5.66
CA ALA A 260 17.13 0.45 -4.55
C ALA A 260 18.01 -0.59 -3.91
N GLN A 261 18.70 -1.42 -4.70
CA GLN A 261 19.70 -2.34 -4.17
C GLN A 261 20.81 -1.62 -3.42
N ALA A 262 21.28 -0.48 -3.94
CA ALA A 262 22.36 0.28 -3.32
C ALA A 262 21.91 0.90 -1.97
N TRP A 263 20.74 1.54 -1.91
CA TRP A 263 20.28 2.14 -0.65
C TRP A 263 19.83 1.09 0.36
N ILE A 264 19.25 -0.05 -0.06
CA ILE A 264 18.96 -1.17 0.87
C ILE A 264 20.26 -1.67 1.49
N GLY A 265 21.31 -1.89 0.68
CA GLY A 265 22.62 -2.30 1.18
C GLY A 265 23.26 -1.29 2.12
N SER A 266 23.12 0.01 1.82
CA SER A 266 23.64 1.07 2.70
C SER A 266 22.91 1.14 4.04
N LEU A 267 21.59 0.95 4.06
CA LEU A 267 20.79 1.04 5.28
C LEU A 267 20.88 -0.22 6.14
N THR A 268 20.84 -1.39 5.51
CA THR A 268 20.63 -2.67 6.21
C THR A 268 21.88 -3.55 6.25
N GLY A 269 22.88 -3.27 5.40
CA GLY A 269 24.00 -4.19 5.14
C GLY A 269 23.63 -5.39 4.26
N LEU A 270 22.36 -5.55 3.87
CA LEU A 270 21.88 -6.65 3.03
C LEU A 270 21.94 -6.30 1.55
N THR A 271 22.33 -7.25 0.70
CA THR A 271 22.44 -7.04 -0.75
C THR A 271 21.50 -7.96 -1.54
N PRO A 272 20.17 -7.74 -1.49
CA PRO A 272 19.21 -8.56 -2.23
C PRO A 272 19.37 -8.41 -3.75
N SER A 273 19.15 -9.50 -4.47
CA SER A 273 19.03 -9.46 -5.93
C SER A 273 17.60 -9.11 -6.34
N LEU A 274 17.39 -7.90 -6.86
CA LEU A 274 16.06 -7.43 -7.27
C LEU A 274 15.73 -7.68 -8.75
N ARG A 275 16.60 -8.40 -9.48
CA ARG A 275 16.48 -8.62 -10.93
C ARG A 275 15.18 -9.32 -11.36
N ALA A 276 14.52 -10.03 -10.44
CA ALA A 276 13.29 -10.76 -10.71
C ALA A 276 12.01 -9.88 -10.74
N ALA A 277 12.09 -8.60 -10.35
CA ALA A 277 10.93 -7.71 -10.23
C ALA A 277 10.04 -7.67 -11.50
N HIS A 278 10.68 -7.72 -12.67
CA HIS A 278 10.02 -7.59 -13.98
C HIS A 278 9.20 -8.84 -14.39
N ARG A 279 9.32 -9.97 -13.68
CA ARG A 279 8.65 -11.24 -14.05
C ARG A 279 7.27 -11.43 -13.44
N ASN A 280 6.87 -10.57 -12.48
CA ASN A 280 5.60 -10.68 -11.75
C ASN A 280 4.45 -9.84 -12.35
N HIS A 281 4.54 -9.46 -13.62
CA HIS A 281 3.48 -8.77 -14.36
C HIS A 281 2.35 -9.75 -14.75
N ALA A 282 1.57 -10.22 -13.78
CA ALA A 282 0.26 -10.76 -14.09
C ALA A 282 -0.69 -9.57 -14.30
N VAL A 283 -1.01 -9.28 -15.56
CA VAL A 283 -2.13 -8.40 -15.93
C VAL A 283 -3.40 -9.06 -15.39
N ARG A 284 -4.04 -8.47 -14.38
CA ARG A 284 -5.26 -9.00 -13.77
C ARG A 284 -6.47 -8.31 -14.38
N SER A 285 -7.44 -9.09 -14.82
CA SER A 285 -8.70 -8.59 -15.39
C SER A 285 -9.54 -7.89 -14.32
N ARG A 286 -9.96 -6.64 -14.56
CA ARG A 286 -10.73 -5.82 -13.62
C ARG A 286 -12.25 -6.05 -13.71
N THR A 287 -12.94 -5.79 -12.61
CA THR A 287 -14.41 -5.84 -12.47
C THR A 287 -15.09 -4.50 -12.15
N MET A 288 -14.34 -3.38 -12.08
CA MET A 288 -14.90 -2.04 -11.81
C MET A 288 -14.86 -1.12 -13.04
N SER A 289 -15.85 -0.22 -13.15
CA SER A 289 -15.99 0.73 -14.25
C SER A 289 -15.04 1.92 -14.08
N CYS A 290 -14.30 2.25 -15.14
CA CYS A 290 -13.15 3.15 -15.11
C CYS A 290 -13.49 4.62 -14.76
N SER A 291 -14.74 5.08 -14.92
CA SER A 291 -15.11 6.48 -14.67
C SER A 291 -15.22 6.84 -13.19
N ASP A 292 -15.61 5.89 -12.32
CA ASP A 292 -15.76 6.16 -10.88
C ASP A 292 -14.40 6.26 -10.16
N ASP A 293 -13.35 5.66 -10.73
CA ASP A 293 -11.99 5.63 -10.19
C ASP A 293 -11.27 7.00 -10.38
N GLU A 294 -11.56 7.72 -11.47
CA GLU A 294 -10.87 8.99 -11.79
C GLU A 294 -11.31 10.15 -10.89
N ASP A 295 -12.61 10.29 -10.65
CA ASP A 295 -13.16 11.36 -9.80
C ASP A 295 -12.72 11.19 -8.34
N VAL A 296 -12.62 9.94 -7.87
CA VAL A 296 -12.17 9.66 -6.51
C VAL A 296 -10.67 9.93 -6.33
N HIS A 297 -9.84 9.69 -7.35
CA HIS A 297 -8.41 10.06 -7.28
C HIS A 297 -8.20 11.57 -7.27
N LEU A 298 -8.97 12.35 -8.05
CA LEU A 298 -8.92 13.81 -7.99
C LEU A 298 -9.38 14.32 -6.62
N ALA A 299 -10.48 13.79 -6.09
CA ALA A 299 -10.95 14.14 -4.75
C ALA A 299 -9.88 13.82 -3.68
N ALA A 300 -9.22 12.67 -3.78
CA ALA A 300 -8.10 12.29 -2.92
C ALA A 300 -6.93 13.28 -3.00
N MET A 301 -6.58 13.75 -4.20
CA MET A 301 -5.54 14.77 -4.37
C MET A 301 -5.90 16.11 -3.74
N GLU A 302 -7.14 16.55 -3.88
CA GLU A 302 -7.58 17.81 -3.25
C GLU A 302 -7.62 17.71 -1.72
N ILE A 303 -8.00 16.55 -1.18
CA ILE A 303 -7.89 16.28 0.25
C ILE A 303 -6.43 16.25 0.68
N GLY A 304 -5.54 15.62 -0.08
CA GLY A 304 -4.11 15.60 0.22
C GLY A 304 -3.52 17.01 0.34
N ARG A 305 -3.88 17.90 -0.58
CA ARG A 305 -3.49 19.33 -0.53
C ARG A 305 -4.06 20.05 0.67
N MET A 306 -5.33 19.82 0.97
CA MET A 306 -5.99 20.37 2.16
C MET A 306 -5.25 19.93 3.43
N LEU A 307 -4.89 18.65 3.54
CA LEU A 307 -4.13 18.12 4.67
C LEU A 307 -2.76 18.78 4.79
N VAL A 308 -2.03 18.98 3.70
CA VAL A 308 -0.73 19.69 3.73
C VAL A 308 -0.91 21.16 4.14
N ARG A 309 -1.87 21.87 3.53
CA ARG A 309 -2.15 23.29 3.82
C ARG A 309 -2.53 23.50 5.29
N ASP A 310 -3.30 22.58 5.85
CA ASP A 310 -3.74 22.63 7.24
C ASP A 310 -2.67 22.11 8.23
N GLY A 311 -1.46 21.77 7.76
CA GLY A 311 -0.36 21.24 8.58
C GLY A 311 -0.59 19.81 9.09
N CYS A 312 -1.61 19.12 8.58
CA CYS A 312 -1.96 17.75 8.93
C CYS A 312 -1.14 16.71 8.14
N ALA A 313 -0.35 17.10 7.14
CA ALA A 313 0.54 16.19 6.40
C ALA A 313 1.79 16.94 5.90
N PRO A 314 2.95 16.27 5.78
CA PRO A 314 4.14 16.87 5.18
C PRO A 314 3.97 17.01 3.67
N THR A 315 4.73 17.92 3.06
CA THR A 315 4.75 18.13 1.59
C THR A 315 5.15 16.87 0.83
N ASP A 316 6.02 16.04 1.40
CA ASP A 316 6.51 14.82 0.78
C ASP A 316 5.40 13.77 0.64
N ALA A 317 4.43 13.76 1.57
CA ALA A 317 3.23 12.93 1.46
C ALA A 317 2.42 13.29 0.22
N LEU A 318 2.24 14.58 -0.06
CA LEU A 318 1.49 15.03 -1.24
C LEU A 318 2.16 14.58 -2.53
N ALA A 319 3.48 14.61 -2.60
CA ALA A 319 4.20 14.17 -3.78
C ALA A 319 4.11 12.65 -4.00
N LEU A 320 4.23 11.88 -2.92
CA LEU A 320 4.02 10.43 -2.96
C LEU A 320 2.59 10.09 -3.39
N TRP A 321 1.58 10.75 -2.81
CA TRP A 321 0.19 10.57 -3.21
C TRP A 321 -0.03 10.93 -4.67
N ALA A 322 0.53 12.05 -5.14
CA ALA A 322 0.41 12.47 -6.54
C ALA A 322 0.98 11.44 -7.50
N SER A 323 2.20 10.96 -7.23
CA SER A 323 2.85 9.93 -8.05
C SER A 323 1.98 8.66 -8.11
N LYS A 324 1.54 8.17 -6.95
CA LYS A 324 0.76 6.93 -6.85
C LYS A 324 -0.67 7.02 -7.37
N LEU A 325 -1.33 8.16 -7.21
CA LEU A 325 -2.66 8.39 -7.77
C LEU A 325 -2.59 8.61 -9.28
N ALA A 326 -1.55 9.25 -9.80
CA ALA A 326 -1.31 9.33 -11.23
C ALA A 326 -1.08 7.94 -11.83
N GLU A 327 -0.27 7.10 -11.19
CA GLU A 327 -0.05 5.71 -11.61
C GLU A 327 -1.34 4.87 -11.56
N ALA A 328 -2.14 5.00 -10.49
CA ALA A 328 -3.43 4.33 -10.37
C ALA A 328 -4.38 4.76 -11.49
N THR A 329 -4.46 6.06 -11.78
CA THR A 329 -5.28 6.64 -12.85
C THR A 329 -4.84 6.16 -14.23
N LEU A 330 -3.53 6.14 -14.50
CA LEU A 330 -2.99 5.61 -15.76
C LEU A 330 -3.20 4.09 -15.88
N GLY A 331 -3.09 3.36 -14.78
CA GLY A 331 -3.37 1.93 -14.75
C GLY A 331 -4.83 1.63 -15.11
N ALA A 332 -5.78 2.48 -14.68
CA ALA A 332 -7.18 2.36 -15.07
C ALA A 332 -7.40 2.44 -16.59
N ARG A 333 -6.62 3.29 -17.28
CA ARG A 333 -6.63 3.42 -18.76
C ARG A 333 -6.18 2.15 -19.49
N ALA A 334 -5.19 1.41 -18.98
CA ALA A 334 -4.56 0.33 -19.73
C ALA A 334 -5.48 -0.90 -19.93
N ASP A 335 -6.46 -1.09 -19.04
CA ASP A 335 -7.40 -2.23 -19.09
C ASP A 335 -8.75 -1.87 -19.73
N ALA A 336 -9.07 -0.58 -19.88
CA ALA A 336 -10.27 -0.11 -20.56
C ALA A 336 -10.01 0.01 -22.07
N ASP A 337 -10.47 -0.98 -22.85
CA ASP A 337 -10.20 -1.07 -24.29
C ASP A 337 -10.69 0.17 -25.09
N ALA A 338 -9.72 0.88 -25.69
CA ALA A 338 -9.72 1.49 -27.02
C ALA A 338 -10.74 2.60 -27.44
N THR A 339 -10.65 3.80 -26.84
CA THR A 339 -10.82 5.04 -27.64
C THR A 339 -9.73 6.07 -27.36
N THR A 340 -9.16 6.64 -28.42
CA THR A 340 -8.08 7.66 -28.35
C THR A 340 -8.50 8.88 -27.53
N ALA A 341 -9.78 9.23 -27.53
CA ALA A 341 -10.33 10.33 -26.73
C ALA A 341 -10.30 10.03 -25.21
N TYR A 342 -10.64 8.80 -24.81
CA TYR A 342 -10.58 8.39 -23.41
C TYR A 342 -9.12 8.34 -22.92
N GLY A 343 -8.22 7.84 -23.77
CA GLY A 343 -6.80 7.85 -23.47
C GLY A 343 -6.24 9.25 -23.20
N GLN A 344 -6.53 10.20 -24.07
CA GLN A 344 -6.10 11.58 -23.90
C GLN A 344 -6.64 12.18 -22.59
N MET A 345 -7.90 11.91 -22.25
CA MET A 345 -8.52 12.37 -21.00
C MET A 345 -7.78 11.85 -19.74
N CYS A 346 -7.44 10.56 -19.67
CA CYS A 346 -6.71 10.03 -18.50
C CYS A 346 -5.28 10.59 -18.39
N VAL A 347 -4.61 10.87 -19.52
CA VAL A 347 -3.29 11.54 -19.51
C VAL A 347 -3.44 12.98 -19.06
N ASP A 348 -4.43 13.71 -19.56
CA ASP A 348 -4.73 15.07 -19.10
C ASP A 348 -5.06 15.09 -17.60
N GLN A 349 -5.73 14.05 -17.08
CA GLN A 349 -6.06 13.90 -15.66
C GLN A 349 -4.83 13.55 -14.80
N ALA A 350 -3.98 12.61 -15.25
CA ALA A 350 -2.72 12.30 -14.58
C ALA A 350 -1.77 13.52 -14.58
N MET A 351 -1.74 14.25 -15.70
CA MET A 351 -1.06 15.54 -15.82
C MET A 351 -1.65 16.57 -14.86
N ARG A 352 -2.98 16.63 -14.71
CA ARG A 352 -3.61 17.45 -13.68
C ARG A 352 -3.17 17.01 -12.30
N ILE A 353 -3.20 15.73 -11.94
CA ILE A 353 -2.73 15.24 -10.63
C ILE A 353 -1.29 15.70 -10.34
N VAL A 354 -0.40 15.59 -11.32
CA VAL A 354 1.00 16.02 -11.22
C VAL A 354 1.12 17.54 -11.14
N ASP A 355 0.42 18.29 -11.99
CA ASP A 355 0.40 19.75 -11.99
C ASP A 355 -0.22 20.30 -10.69
N LEU A 356 -1.20 19.59 -10.14
CA LEU A 356 -1.84 19.91 -8.88
C LEU A 356 -0.82 19.76 -7.72
N ALA A 357 0.05 18.75 -7.75
CA ALA A 357 1.14 18.63 -6.79
C ALA A 357 2.21 19.71 -6.98
N ALA A 358 2.61 19.99 -8.22
CA ALA A 358 3.62 20.98 -8.55
C ALA A 358 3.20 22.42 -8.21
N ALA A 359 1.91 22.75 -8.34
CA ALA A 359 1.37 24.06 -7.94
C ALA A 359 1.38 24.29 -6.42
N GLY A 360 1.43 23.21 -5.61
CA GLY A 360 1.52 23.27 -4.16
C GLY A 360 2.95 23.18 -3.60
N SER A 361 3.93 22.78 -4.42
CA SER A 361 5.30 22.54 -3.99
C SER A 361 6.17 23.80 -4.08
N PHE A 362 5.90 24.81 -3.23
CA PHE A 362 6.91 25.84 -2.96
C PHE A 362 7.94 25.27 -1.96
N GLY A 363 8.97 24.57 -2.47
CA GLY A 363 10.19 24.27 -1.70
C GLY A 363 10.64 22.81 -1.53
N SER A 364 10.14 21.83 -2.29
CA SER A 364 10.53 20.41 -2.11
C SER A 364 11.74 19.96 -2.97
N ASP A 365 12.39 18.90 -2.47
CA ASP A 365 13.64 18.28 -2.90
C ASP A 365 13.84 18.11 -4.42
N THR A 366 15.07 18.32 -4.89
CA THR A 366 15.46 18.28 -6.31
C THR A 366 15.20 16.94 -6.99
N ALA A 367 15.30 15.83 -6.24
CA ALA A 367 14.98 14.49 -6.72
C ALA A 367 13.49 14.33 -7.05
N LEU A 368 12.63 14.90 -6.20
CA LEU A 368 11.18 14.86 -6.34
C LEU A 368 10.70 15.74 -7.51
N ALA A 369 11.26 16.94 -7.64
CA ALA A 369 11.01 17.80 -8.78
C ALA A 369 11.45 17.15 -10.10
N SER A 370 12.57 16.43 -10.07
CA SER A 370 13.06 15.65 -11.22
C SER A 370 12.11 14.51 -11.58
N GLU A 371 11.61 13.76 -10.59
CA GLU A 371 10.68 12.66 -10.82
C GLU A 371 9.32 13.13 -11.36
N LEU A 372 8.73 14.18 -10.77
CA LEU A 372 7.51 14.80 -11.29
C LEU A 372 7.74 15.39 -12.69
N SER A 373 8.90 15.99 -12.95
CA SER A 373 9.26 16.48 -14.28
C SER A 373 9.44 15.35 -15.29
N MET A 374 10.00 14.21 -14.88
CA MET A 374 10.14 13.02 -15.73
C MET A 374 8.78 12.39 -16.02
N MET A 375 7.89 12.28 -15.03
CA MET A 375 6.51 11.82 -15.24
C MET A 375 5.78 12.79 -16.17
N ARG A 376 5.91 14.10 -15.96
CA ARG A 376 5.33 15.13 -16.83
C ARG A 376 5.83 15.04 -18.27
N ALA A 377 7.14 14.85 -18.45
CA ALA A 377 7.74 14.69 -19.77
C ALA A 377 7.31 13.37 -20.45
N ALA A 378 7.21 12.27 -19.70
CA ALA A 378 6.75 10.98 -20.21
C ALA A 378 5.27 11.01 -20.62
N LEU A 379 4.44 11.71 -19.84
CA LEU A 379 3.04 11.95 -20.12
C LEU A 379 2.85 12.87 -21.34
N GLY A 380 3.57 13.99 -21.40
CA GLY A 380 3.53 14.94 -22.52
C GLY A 380 4.05 14.35 -23.83
N GLY A 381 5.14 13.58 -23.79
CA GLY A 381 5.70 12.90 -24.95
C GLY A 381 4.77 11.83 -25.52
N SER A 382 4.03 11.12 -24.65
CA SER A 382 3.02 10.14 -25.08
C SER A 382 1.84 10.80 -25.82
N ALA A 383 1.40 11.97 -25.38
CA ALA A 383 0.36 12.75 -26.06
C ALA A 383 0.81 13.29 -27.43
N GLU A 384 2.04 13.78 -27.55
CA GLU A 384 2.62 14.24 -28.83
C GLU A 384 2.83 13.07 -29.82
N GLN A 385 3.24 11.90 -29.33
CA GLN A 385 3.47 10.71 -30.16
C GLN A 385 2.15 10.09 -30.69
N GLU A 386 1.04 10.24 -29.97
CA GLU A 386 -0.31 9.88 -30.47
C GLU A 386 -0.82 10.91 -31.50
N SER A 387 -0.56 12.21 -31.30
CA SER A 387 -0.95 13.26 -32.27
C SER A 387 -0.20 13.15 -33.62
N SER A 388 1.00 12.57 -33.63
CA SER A 388 1.86 12.41 -34.80
C SER A 388 1.67 11.08 -35.54
N ARG A 389 0.92 10.11 -34.99
CA ARG A 389 0.47 8.90 -35.71
C ARG A 389 -0.58 9.28 -36.75
N ARG A 390 -0.12 9.72 -37.93
CA ARG A 390 -0.96 9.94 -39.12
C ARG A 390 -1.88 8.76 -39.38
N ALA A 391 -3.16 9.05 -39.57
CA ALA A 391 -4.21 8.11 -39.90
C ALA A 391 -3.79 7.22 -41.09
N GLY A 392 -3.55 5.94 -40.81
CA GLY A 392 -3.09 4.97 -41.81
C GLY A 392 -4.11 4.76 -42.94
N PRO A 393 -3.72 4.18 -44.08
CA PRO A 393 -4.56 4.07 -45.29
C PRO A 393 -5.94 3.46 -45.04
N TRP A 394 -6.05 2.59 -44.04
CA TRP A 394 -7.28 1.91 -43.61
C TRP A 394 -8.32 2.83 -42.96
N SER A 395 -7.90 3.92 -42.31
CA SER A 395 -8.81 4.92 -41.72
C SER A 395 -9.55 5.74 -42.78
N ARG A 396 -8.97 5.88 -43.98
CA ARG A 396 -9.62 6.56 -45.10
C ARG A 396 -10.75 5.70 -45.68
N LEU A 397 -10.54 4.38 -45.74
CA LEU A 397 -11.54 3.42 -46.25
C LEU A 397 -12.82 3.39 -45.39
N THR A 398 -12.69 3.49 -44.06
CA THR A 398 -13.86 3.52 -43.16
C THR A 398 -14.61 4.85 -43.21
N SER A 399 -13.94 5.97 -43.51
CA SER A 399 -14.59 7.27 -43.72
C SER A 399 -15.38 7.33 -45.03
N THR A 400 -14.88 6.70 -46.09
CA THR A 400 -15.57 6.62 -47.39
C THR A 400 -16.80 5.72 -47.30
N ALA A 401 -16.71 4.61 -46.57
CA ALA A 401 -17.85 3.71 -46.34
C ALA A 401 -18.97 4.38 -45.52
N ARG A 402 -18.62 5.21 -44.52
CA ARG A 402 -19.59 5.99 -43.74
C ARG A 402 -20.27 7.08 -44.57
N SER A 403 -19.54 7.72 -45.48
CA SER A 403 -20.11 8.74 -46.40
C SER A 403 -21.05 8.12 -47.44
N PHE A 404 -20.78 6.88 -47.88
CA PHE A 404 -21.64 6.15 -48.79
C PHE A 404 -22.97 5.71 -48.16
N LEU A 405 -22.98 5.39 -46.87
CA LEU A 405 -24.19 5.03 -46.12
C LEU A 405 -25.04 6.25 -45.75
N ALA A 406 -24.45 7.45 -45.64
CA ALA A 406 -25.17 8.68 -45.35
C ALA A 406 -25.93 9.26 -46.56
N MET A 407 -25.49 8.96 -47.80
CA MET A 407 -26.16 9.40 -49.04
C MET A 407 -27.37 8.53 -49.45
N ARG A 408 -27.67 7.46 -48.70
CA ARG A 408 -28.77 6.52 -49.00
C ARG A 408 -29.95 6.61 -48.04
N ARG A 409 -30.06 7.70 -47.27
CA ARG A 409 -31.25 8.03 -46.47
C ARG A 409 -31.98 9.23 -47.05
#